data_AF-A0A955L070-F1
#
_entry.id   AF-A0A955L070-F1
#
_cell.length_a   1.000
_cell.length_b   1.000
_cell.length_c   1.000
_cell.angle_alpha   90.00
_cell.angle_beta   90.00
_cell.angle_gamma   90.00
#
_symmetry.space_group_name_H-M   'P 1'
#
loop_
_entity.id
_entity.type
_entity.pdbx_description
1 polymer ?
#
loop_
_entity_poly.entity_id
_entity_poly.type
_entity_poly.pdbx_seq_one_letter_code
_entity_poly.pdbx_strand_id
1 'polypeptide(L)'
;MKSKSSIALLLVNVLAFIIVINYAYGERNRNEAVLYTDSDCSFCEETLDQIEFREFSTHIDLSVKSLNGNSLNKRSFDISIENCGIPNEEKGVPLLVADNKCYKGKTEILKELERLSIQN
;
A
#
# COMPACT_ATOMS: atom_id res chain seq x y z
N MET A 1 -40.37 -0.31 35.88
CA MET A 1 -39.13 -0.96 35.39
C MET A 1 -39.29 -1.35 33.92
N LYS A 2 -39.20 -0.40 32.99
CA LYS A 2 -39.33 -0.63 31.53
C LYS A 2 -38.39 0.34 30.78
N SER A 3 -37.08 0.05 30.77
CA SER A 3 -36.15 0.76 29.86
C SER A 3 -34.84 0.02 29.66
N LYS A 4 -34.42 -0.83 30.61
CA LYS A 4 -33.13 -1.53 30.56
C LYS A 4 -32.98 -2.52 29.40
N SER A 5 -34.09 -3.13 28.93
CA SER A 5 -34.06 -4.14 27.85
C SER A 5 -33.75 -3.52 26.47
N SER A 6 -34.34 -2.37 26.15
CA SER A 6 -34.10 -1.69 24.87
C SER A 6 -32.68 -1.14 24.76
N ILE A 7 -32.10 -0.69 25.87
CA ILE A 7 -30.71 -0.21 25.92
C ILE A 7 -29.72 -1.36 25.67
N ALA A 8 -29.97 -2.53 26.26
CA ALA A 8 -29.13 -3.71 26.04
C ALA A 8 -29.12 -4.16 24.56
N LEU A 9 -30.28 -4.15 23.91
CA LEU A 9 -30.39 -4.54 22.49
C LEU A 9 -29.63 -3.57 21.56
N LEU A 10 -29.64 -2.28 21.89
CA LEU A 10 -28.93 -1.25 21.12
C LEU A 10 -27.41 -1.42 21.28
N LEU A 11 -26.94 -1.70 22.49
CA LEU A 11 -25.52 -1.98 22.76
C LEU A 11 -25.02 -3.22 22.00
N VAL A 12 -25.82 -4.30 21.94
CA VAL A 12 -25.46 -5.51 21.18
C VAL A 12 -25.34 -5.22 19.68
N ASN A 13 -26.26 -4.44 19.11
CA ASN A 13 -26.19 -4.06 17.69
C ASN A 13 -24.98 -3.18 17.38
N VAL A 14 -24.65 -2.23 18.28
CA VAL A 14 -23.45 -1.39 18.12
C VAL A 14 -22.18 -2.23 18.20
N LEU A 15 -22.10 -3.16 19.15
CA LEU A 15 -20.97 -4.10 19.25
C LEU A 15 -20.83 -4.97 17.99
N ALA A 16 -21.93 -5.54 17.50
CA ALA A 16 -21.93 -6.32 16.27
C ALA A 16 -21.47 -5.48 15.06
N PHE A 17 -21.92 -4.23 14.96
CA PHE A 17 -21.52 -3.32 13.91
C PHE A 17 -20.02 -2.97 13.96
N ILE A 18 -19.48 -2.73 15.16
CA ILE A 18 -18.05 -2.49 15.36
C ILE A 18 -17.23 -3.73 14.95
N ILE A 19 -17.70 -4.94 15.27
CA ILE A 19 -17.04 -6.19 14.85
C ILE A 19 -17.04 -6.30 13.32
N VAL A 20 -18.16 -6.02 12.65
CA VAL A 20 -18.25 -6.04 11.18
C VAL A 20 -17.31 -5.02 10.54
N ILE A 21 -17.23 -3.80 11.10
CA ILE A 21 -16.27 -2.79 10.62
C ILE A 21 -14.83 -3.29 10.80
N ASN A 22 -14.47 -3.82 11.96
CA ASN A 22 -13.11 -4.33 12.17
C ASN A 22 -12.80 -5.52 11.27
N TYR A 23 -13.77 -6.37 10.95
CA TYR A 23 -13.55 -7.49 10.03
C TYR A 23 -13.43 -7.01 8.57
N ALA A 24 -14.27 -6.06 8.15
CA ALA A 24 -14.25 -5.54 6.78
C ALA A 24 -13.06 -4.63 6.47
N TYR A 25 -12.54 -3.92 7.49
CA TYR A 25 -11.47 -2.93 7.32
C TYR A 25 -10.17 -3.26 8.09
N GLY A 26 -10.16 -4.30 8.93
CA GLY A 26 -9.02 -4.65 9.79
C GLY A 26 -7.86 -5.34 9.06
N GLU A 27 -8.11 -5.88 7.87
CA GLU A 27 -7.08 -6.38 6.95
C GLU A 27 -6.83 -5.37 5.83
N ARG A 28 -6.33 -4.17 6.16
CA ARG A 28 -5.38 -3.56 5.22
C ARG A 28 -4.14 -4.43 5.30
N ASN A 29 -3.95 -5.29 4.31
CA ASN A 29 -2.81 -6.19 4.16
C ASN A 29 -1.53 -5.45 4.54
N ARG A 30 -0.95 -5.77 5.70
CA ARG A 30 0.35 -5.21 6.10
C ARG A 30 1.47 -5.59 5.13
N ASN A 31 1.20 -6.57 4.26
CA ASN A 31 2.16 -7.15 3.33
C ASN A 31 1.94 -6.72 1.87
N GLU A 32 0.97 -5.84 1.57
CA GLU A 32 0.79 -5.35 0.19
C GLU A 32 1.92 -4.36 -0.13
N ALA A 33 2.75 -4.72 -1.11
CA ALA A 33 3.78 -3.85 -1.64
C ALA A 33 3.20 -3.03 -2.79
N VAL A 34 3.41 -1.71 -2.79
CA VAL A 34 2.89 -0.81 -3.83
C VAL A 34 4.05 -0.10 -4.52
N LEU A 35 4.20 -0.30 -5.83
CA LEU A 35 5.18 0.40 -6.66
C LEU A 35 4.48 1.52 -7.44
N TYR A 36 4.84 2.76 -7.15
CA TYR A 36 4.42 3.92 -7.93
C TYR A 36 5.39 4.17 -9.08
N THR A 37 4.82 4.36 -10.27
CA THR A 37 5.53 4.56 -11.55
C THR A 37 4.91 5.70 -12.35
N ASP A 38 5.60 6.17 -13.39
CA ASP A 38 5.07 7.11 -14.38
C ASP A 38 5.52 6.66 -15.78
N SER A 39 4.80 7.03 -16.83
CA SER A 39 5.14 6.64 -18.22
C SER A 39 6.40 7.34 -18.71
N ASP A 40 6.69 8.53 -18.19
CA ASP A 40 7.78 9.38 -18.67
C ASP A 40 9.02 9.23 -17.76
N CYS A 41 9.36 7.97 -17.41
CA CYS A 41 10.37 7.64 -16.42
C CYS A 41 11.19 6.40 -16.83
N SER A 42 12.38 6.60 -17.39
CA SER A 42 13.27 5.50 -17.81
C SER A 42 13.67 4.59 -16.65
N PHE A 43 13.93 5.17 -15.48
CA PHE A 43 14.23 4.38 -14.27
C PHE A 43 13.05 3.50 -13.83
N CYS A 44 11.83 3.92 -14.14
CA CYS A 44 10.64 3.15 -13.83
C CYS A 44 10.51 1.95 -14.77
N GLU A 45 10.75 2.15 -16.07
CA GLU A 45 10.80 1.06 -17.06
C GLU A 45 11.86 0.03 -16.68
N GLU A 46 13.12 0.45 -16.44
CA GLU A 46 14.18 -0.48 -16.04
C GLU A 46 13.87 -1.24 -14.74
N THR A 47 13.15 -0.60 -13.81
CA THR A 47 12.75 -1.24 -12.55
C THR A 47 11.67 -2.29 -12.81
N LEU A 48 10.69 -1.98 -13.66
CA LEU A 48 9.63 -2.92 -14.05
C LEU A 48 10.18 -4.12 -14.81
N ASP A 49 11.11 -3.91 -15.75
CA ASP A 49 11.78 -4.99 -16.48
C ASP A 49 12.50 -5.96 -15.53
N GLN A 50 13.18 -5.43 -14.51
CA GLN A 50 13.86 -6.26 -13.50
C GLN A 50 12.86 -7.02 -12.61
N ILE A 51 11.72 -6.41 -12.29
CA ILE A 51 10.66 -7.03 -11.52
C ILE A 51 10.03 -8.19 -12.28
N GLU A 52 9.78 -7.99 -13.58
CA GLU A 52 9.26 -9.03 -14.47
C GLU A 52 10.29 -10.14 -14.68
N PHE A 53 11.54 -9.80 -15.00
CA PHE A 53 12.62 -10.77 -15.23
C PHE A 53 12.87 -11.69 -14.02
N ARG A 54 12.71 -11.17 -12.80
CA ARG A 54 12.89 -11.93 -11.55
C ARG A 54 11.61 -12.56 -11.04
N GLU A 55 10.51 -12.40 -11.77
CA GLU A 55 9.19 -12.92 -11.43
C GLU A 55 8.70 -12.51 -10.02
N PHE A 56 9.08 -11.33 -9.53
CA PHE A 56 8.71 -10.91 -8.18
C PHE A 56 7.18 -10.89 -7.95
N SER A 57 6.41 -10.59 -8.99
CA SER A 57 4.94 -10.58 -8.96
C SER A 57 4.31 -11.96 -8.72
N THR A 58 5.05 -13.07 -8.81
CA THR A 58 4.52 -14.42 -8.54
C THR A 58 4.66 -14.81 -7.06
N HIS A 59 5.56 -14.15 -6.32
CA HIS A 59 5.91 -14.47 -4.94
C HIS A 59 5.57 -13.34 -3.96
N ILE A 60 5.27 -12.15 -4.48
CA ILE A 60 4.99 -10.94 -3.71
C ILE A 60 3.65 -10.38 -4.19
N ASP A 61 2.78 -10.01 -3.24
CA ASP A 61 1.59 -9.21 -3.52
C ASP A 61 2.01 -7.77 -3.85
N LEU A 62 2.42 -7.57 -5.10
CA LEU A 62 2.97 -6.33 -5.63
C LEU A 62 1.95 -5.63 -6.54
N SER A 63 1.44 -4.49 -6.09
CA SER A 63 0.56 -3.61 -6.85
C SER A 63 1.35 -2.51 -7.56
N VAL A 64 1.34 -2.50 -8.89
CA VAL A 64 1.96 -1.43 -9.70
C VAL A 64 0.93 -0.36 -10.02
N LYS A 65 1.21 0.90 -9.62
CA LYS A 65 0.30 2.04 -9.77
C LYS A 65 0.96 3.16 -10.59
N SER A 66 0.50 3.35 -11.82
CA SER A 66 0.93 4.47 -12.66
C SER A 66 0.29 5.79 -12.20
N LEU A 67 1.10 6.85 -12.11
CA LEU A 67 0.65 8.20 -11.82
C LEU A 67 0.07 8.88 -13.07
N ASN A 68 0.47 8.49 -14.27
CA ASN A 68 -0.02 9.13 -15.49
C ASN A 68 -1.53 8.93 -15.65
N GLY A 69 -2.26 10.02 -15.90
CA GLY A 69 -3.71 9.99 -16.14
C GLY A 69 -4.60 9.54 -14.97
N ASN A 70 -4.04 9.14 -13.81
CA ASN A 70 -4.80 8.56 -12.71
C ASN A 70 -4.72 9.39 -11.42
N SER A 71 -5.76 10.19 -11.17
CA SER A 71 -5.84 11.08 -10.00
C SER A 71 -5.89 10.35 -8.65
N LEU A 72 -6.45 9.13 -8.62
CA LEU A 72 -6.51 8.32 -7.40
C LEU A 72 -5.13 7.80 -7.03
N ASN A 73 -4.35 7.34 -8.02
CA ASN A 73 -2.98 6.91 -7.81
C ASN A 73 -2.10 8.08 -7.37
N LYS A 74 -2.24 9.26 -7.99
CA LYS A 74 -1.56 10.49 -7.56
C LYS A 74 -1.87 10.84 -6.10
N ARG A 75 -3.14 10.83 -5.72
CA ARG A 75 -3.54 11.10 -4.33
C ARG A 75 -2.95 10.08 -3.35
N SER A 76 -2.96 8.80 -3.71
CA SER A 76 -2.38 7.73 -2.89
C SER A 76 -0.85 7.86 -2.75
N PHE A 77 -0.18 8.29 -3.81
CA PHE A 77 1.24 8.58 -3.82
C PHE A 77 1.57 9.76 -2.90
N ASP A 78 0.81 10.86 -2.98
CA ASP A 78 0.99 12.03 -2.11
C ASP A 78 0.87 11.68 -0.63
N ILE A 79 -0.14 10.86 -0.28
CA ILE A 79 -0.32 10.34 1.10
C ILE A 79 0.90 9.49 1.52
N SER A 80 1.44 8.67 0.62
CA SER A 80 2.60 7.82 0.92
C SER A 80 3.87 8.64 1.13
N ILE A 81 4.08 9.69 0.31
CA ILE A 81 5.18 10.64 0.45
C ILE A 81 5.13 11.34 1.81
N GLU A 82 3.94 11.81 2.23
CA GLU A 82 3.72 12.43 3.53
C GLU A 82 4.00 11.46 4.68
N ASN A 83 3.45 10.25 4.62
CA ASN A 83 3.65 9.22 5.65
C ASN A 83 5.12 8.80 5.80
N CYS A 84 5.87 8.80 4.69
CA CYS A 84 7.29 8.48 4.68
C CYS A 84 8.20 9.68 5.03
N GLY A 85 7.62 10.86 5.25
CA GLY A 85 8.37 12.07 5.58
C GLY A 85 9.32 12.53 4.47
N ILE A 86 9.01 12.21 3.20
CA ILE A 86 9.84 12.59 2.05
C ILE A 86 9.55 14.07 1.72
N PRO A 87 10.57 14.94 1.68
CA PRO A 87 10.41 16.34 1.28
C PRO A 87 9.85 16.47 -0.14
N ASN A 88 9.12 17.56 -0.41
CA ASN A 88 8.52 17.78 -1.73
C ASN A 88 9.57 17.91 -2.84
N GLU A 89 10.73 18.49 -2.57
CA GLU A 89 11.87 18.58 -3.51
C GLU A 89 12.46 17.21 -3.87
N GLU A 90 12.20 16.20 -3.04
CA GLU A 90 12.69 14.83 -3.21
C GLU A 90 11.61 13.87 -3.72
N LYS A 91 10.41 14.37 -3.97
CA LYS A 91 9.28 13.59 -4.48
C LYS A 91 9.56 13.12 -5.91
N GLY A 92 9.45 11.81 -6.13
CA GLY A 92 9.64 11.23 -7.45
C GLY A 92 9.35 9.74 -7.49
N VAL A 93 9.30 9.22 -8.71
CA VAL A 93 9.16 7.80 -9.04
C VAL A 93 10.49 7.26 -9.64
N PRO A 94 10.76 5.96 -9.61
CA PRO A 94 9.96 4.90 -8.97
C PRO A 94 10.04 4.97 -7.44
N LEU A 95 8.92 4.66 -6.79
CA LEU A 95 8.79 4.60 -5.33
C LEU A 95 8.07 3.32 -4.92
N LEU A 96 8.74 2.47 -4.14
CA LEU A 96 8.10 1.30 -3.51
C LEU A 96 7.66 1.67 -2.10
N VAL A 97 6.43 1.31 -1.74
CA VAL A 97 5.89 1.37 -0.39
C VAL A 97 5.62 -0.05 0.09
N ALA A 98 6.30 -0.47 1.16
CA ALA A 98 6.13 -1.79 1.76
C ALA A 98 6.43 -1.70 3.27
N ASP A 99 5.69 -2.45 4.11
CA ASP A 99 5.87 -2.45 5.56
C ASP A 99 5.91 -1.04 6.20
N ASN A 100 5.06 -0.12 5.72
CA ASN A 100 5.02 1.30 6.10
C ASN A 100 6.35 2.06 5.87
N LYS A 101 7.22 1.56 5.00
CA LYS A 101 8.46 2.20 4.59
C LYS A 101 8.43 2.51 3.11
N CYS A 102 9.21 3.53 2.73
CA CYS A 102 9.40 3.92 1.34
C CYS A 102 10.82 3.62 0.89
N TYR A 103 10.95 3.05 -0.31
CA TYR A 103 12.22 2.74 -0.95
C TYR A 103 12.26 3.47 -2.30
N LYS A 104 13.27 4.33 -2.46
CA LYS A 104 13.44 5.18 -3.63
C LYS A 104 14.57 4.64 -4.52
N GLY A 105 14.33 4.65 -5.81
CA GLY A 105 15.32 4.25 -6.81
C GLY A 105 15.49 2.74 -6.94
N LYS A 106 15.95 2.33 -8.12
CA LYS A 106 15.98 0.92 -8.56
C LYS A 106 16.66 -0.02 -7.56
N THR A 107 17.84 0.34 -7.04
CA THR A 107 18.62 -0.55 -6.18
C THR A 107 17.92 -0.89 -4.87
N GLU A 108 17.41 0.12 -4.15
CA GLU A 108 16.72 -0.10 -2.87
C GLU A 108 15.39 -0.83 -3.07
N ILE A 109 14.67 -0.53 -4.17
CA ILE A 109 13.42 -1.21 -4.53
C ILE A 109 13.68 -2.70 -4.77
N LEU A 110 14.65 -3.06 -5.61
CA LEU A 110 14.93 -4.46 -5.94
C LEU A 110 15.42 -5.24 -4.73
N LYS A 111 16.26 -4.63 -3.89
CA LYS A 111 16.74 -5.24 -2.65
C LYS A 111 15.60 -5.53 -1.68
N GLU A 112 14.64 -4.62 -1.56
CA GLU A 112 13.50 -4.83 -0.69
C GLU A 112 12.54 -5.90 -1.23
N LEU A 113 12.29 -5.90 -2.55
CA LEU A 113 11.48 -6.96 -3.17
C LEU A 113 12.14 -8.34 -2.98
N GLU A 114 13.46 -8.45 -3.10
CA GLU A 114 14.19 -9.68 -2.81
C GLU A 114 14.05 -10.12 -1.34
N ARG A 115 14.05 -9.17 -0.40
CA ARG A 115 13.78 -9.48 1.02
C ARG A 115 12.36 -10.02 1.22
N LEU A 116 11.37 -9.40 0.57
CA LEU A 116 9.96 -9.80 0.66
C LEU A 116 9.70 -11.16 0.02
N SER A 117 10.38 -11.50 -1.09
CA SER A 117 10.21 -12.80 -1.77
C SER A 117 10.73 -14.00 -0.95
N ILE A 118 11.58 -13.77 0.05
CA ILE A 118 12.13 -14.84 0.92
C ILE A 118 11.26 -15.07 2.16
N GLN A 119 10.43 -14.09 2.54
CA GLN A 119 9.61 -14.16 3.76
C GLN A 119 8.21 -14.77 3.56
N ASN A 120 7.74 -14.83 2.31
CA ASN A 120 6.51 -15.51 1.91
C ASN A 120 6.81 -16.90 1.35
#